data_AF-A0AB37HCF6-F1
#
_entry.id   AF-A0AB37HCF6-F1
#
_cell.length_a   1.000
_cell.length_b   1.000
_cell.length_c   1.000
_cell.angle_alpha   90.00
_cell.angle_beta   90.00
_cell.angle_gamma   90.00
#
_symmetry.space_group_name_H-M   'P 1'
#
loop_
_entity.id
_entity.type
_entity.pdbx_description
1 polymer ?
#
loop_
_entity_poly.entity_id
_entity_poly.type
_entity_poly.pdbx_seq_one_letter_code
_entity_poly.pdbx_strand_id
1 'polypeptide(L)' 'MLKEVTVDRVYLAQGVTDLRKSIDGLAALVKEEFELDLFLRVYLFFVTARDKLKILQWDHNGFWLYYRRLERGNFH' A
#
# COMPACT_ATOMS: atom_id res chain seq x y z
N MET A 1 -24.90 -5.01 -4.50
CA MET A 1 -24.14 -6.26 -4.36
C MET A 1 -22.66 -5.87 -4.31
N LEU A 2 -21.97 -6.12 -3.20
CA LEU A 2 -20.53 -5.86 -3.11
C LEU A 2 -19.82 -6.90 -3.99
N LYS A 3 -18.95 -6.45 -4.90
CA LYS A 3 -18.09 -7.34 -5.68
C LYS A 3 -17.01 -7.88 -4.74
N GLU A 4 -16.84 -9.20 -4.72
CA GLU A 4 -15.66 -9.81 -4.11
C GLU A 4 -14.43 -9.37 -4.91
N VAL A 5 -13.47 -8.73 -4.24
CA VAL A 5 -12.19 -8.38 -4.83
C VAL A 5 -11.27 -9.56 -4.59
N THR A 6 -10.96 -10.31 -5.65
CA THR A 6 -9.89 -11.32 -5.62
C THR A 6 -8.55 -10.61 -5.68
N VAL A 7 -7.79 -10.68 -4.58
CA VAL A 7 -6.44 -10.15 -4.50
C VAL A 7 -5.46 -11.29 -4.78
N ASP A 8 -4.89 -11.32 -5.99
CA ASP A 8 -4.02 -12.42 -6.41
C ASP A 8 -2.68 -12.43 -5.67
N ARG A 9 -2.11 -11.25 -5.40
CA ARG A 9 -0.85 -11.11 -4.66
C ARG A 9 -0.82 -9.84 -3.83
N VAL A 10 -0.31 -10.00 -2.61
CA VAL A 10 -0.09 -8.93 -1.64
C VAL A 10 1.41 -8.77 -1.45
N TYR A 11 1.91 -7.55 -1.67
CA TYR A 11 3.32 -7.21 -1.47
C TYR A 11 3.47 -6.34 -0.22
N LEU A 12 4.44 -6.69 0.61
CA LEU A 12 4.80 -5.92 1.79
C LEU A 12 6.12 -5.19 1.52
N ALA A 13 6.09 -3.86 1.50
CA ALA A 13 7.32 -3.06 1.46
C ALA A 13 8.09 -3.27 2.77
N GLN A 14 9.28 -3.85 2.69
CA GLN A 14 10.16 -4.08 3.83
C GLN A 14 11.04 -2.85 4.08
N GLY A 15 11.18 -2.45 5.34
CA GLY A 15 11.99 -1.30 5.74
C GLY A 15 11.16 -0.05 6.06
N VAL A 16 11.82 1.12 6.00
CA VAL A 16 11.21 2.40 6.31
C VAL A 16 10.66 3.03 5.05
N THR A 17 9.34 3.08 4.90
CA THR A 17 8.68 3.83 3.82
C THR A 17 8.22 5.20 4.32
N ASP A 18 8.51 6.24 3.55
CA ASP A 18 7.97 7.58 3.80
C ASP A 18 6.46 7.64 3.47
N LEU A 19 5.63 7.36 4.48
CA LEU A 19 4.18 7.39 4.35
C LEU A 19 3.58 8.80 4.19
N ARG A 20 4.38 9.88 4.10
CA ARG A 20 3.86 11.20 3.68
C ARG A 20 3.49 11.22 2.20
N LYS A 21 4.07 10.33 1.40
CA LYS A 21 3.74 10.14 -0.01
C LYS A 21 2.26 9.72 -0.16
N SER A 22 1.58 10.34 -1.12
CA SER A 22 0.21 9.98 -1.54
C SER A 22 0.27 8.93 -2.65
N ILE A 23 -0.82 8.78 -3.43
CA ILE A 23 -0.95 7.81 -4.53
C ILE A 23 0.26 7.86 -5.47
N ASP A 24 0.54 9.00 -6.12
CA ASP A 24 1.56 9.06 -7.17
C ASP A 24 2.97 8.81 -6.62
N GLY A 25 3.26 9.32 -5.42
CA GLY A 25 4.56 9.12 -4.78
C GLY A 25 4.79 7.67 -4.36
N LEU A 26 3.75 6.98 -3.88
CA LEU A 26 3.85 5.56 -3.56
C LEU A 26 3.88 4.68 -4.82
N ALA A 27 3.14 5.06 -5.86
CA ALA A 27 3.18 4.40 -7.16
C ALA A 27 4.58 4.50 -7.79
N ALA A 28 5.19 5.69 -7.78
CA ALA A 28 6.56 5.88 -8.23
C ALA A 28 7.53 4.99 -7.46
N LEU A 29 7.41 4.94 -6.12
CA LEU A 29 8.25 4.06 -5.28
C LEU A 29 8.12 2.57 -5.67
N VAL A 30 6.90 2.06 -5.91
CA VAL A 30 6.71 0.66 -6.35
C VAL A 30 7.35 0.40 -7.71
N LYS A 31 7.17 1.33 -8.64
CA LYS A 31 7.65 1.17 -10.02
C LYS A 31 9.17 1.29 -10.10
N GLU A 32 9.75 2.24 -9.38
CA GLU A 32 11.16 2.63 -9.50
C GLU A 32 12.06 1.88 -8.51
N GLU A 33 11.61 1.67 -7.26
CA GLU A 33 12.45 1.01 -6.24
C GLU A 33 12.23 -0.50 -6.20
N PHE A 34 11.00 -0.98 -6.45
CA PHE A 34 10.69 -2.41 -6.40
C PHE A 34 10.62 -3.08 -7.77
N GLU A 35 10.62 -2.32 -8.86
CA GLU A 35 10.48 -2.83 -10.24
C GLU A 35 9.24 -3.73 -10.44
N LEU A 36 8.14 -3.44 -9.71
CA LEU A 36 6.91 -4.23 -9.74
C LEU A 36 5.79 -3.56 -10.53
N ASP A 37 4.92 -4.38 -11.12
CA ASP A 37 3.72 -3.92 -11.82
C ASP A 37 2.59 -3.54 -10.85
N LEU A 38 2.18 -2.28 -10.89
CA LEU A 38 1.13 -1.69 -10.04
C LEU A 38 -0.28 -2.15 -10.38
N PHE A 39 -0.54 -2.61 -11.61
CA PHE A 39 -1.89 -2.78 -12.14
C PHE A 39 -2.53 -4.14 -11.79
N LEU A 40 -1.75 -5.06 -11.23
CA LEU A 40 -2.18 -6.44 -10.97
C LEU A 40 -2.23 -6.80 -9.48
N ARG A 41 -1.83 -5.88 -8.58
CA ARG A 41 -1.33 -6.24 -7.24
C ARG A 41 -1.72 -5.22 -6.18
N VAL A 42 -1.78 -5.68 -4.93
CA VAL A 42 -1.98 -4.83 -3.74
C VAL A 42 -0.67 -4.67 -3.00
N TYR A 43 -0.33 -3.42 -2.63
CA TYR A 43 0.93 -3.08 -1.97
C TYR A 43 0.68 -2.47 -0.59
N LEU A 44 1.30 -3.05 0.43
CA LEU A 44 1.24 -2.62 1.83
C LEU A 44 2.54 -1.90 2.20
N PHE A 45 2.40 -0.74 2.82
CA PHE A 45 3.50 0.09 3.30
C PHE A 45 3.32 0.39 4.77
N PHE A 46 4.37 0.13 5.56
CA PHE A 46 4.41 0.46 6.98
C PHE A 46 5.43 1.56 7.26
N VAL A 47 5.19 2.32 8.31
CA VAL A 47 6.21 3.19 8.91
C VAL A 47 7.09 2.39 9.87
N THR A 48 8.29 2.88 10.18
CA THR A 48 9.27 2.26 11.10
C THR A 48 8.67 1.88 12.45
N ALA A 49 7.74 2.67 12.98
CA ALA A 49 7.06 2.42 14.26
C ALA A 49 5.89 1.43 14.16
N ARG A 50 5.51 0.99 12.95
CA ARG A 50 4.38 0.08 12.68
C ARG A 50 3.05 0.53 13.32
N ASP A 51 2.85 1.80 13.59
CA ASP A 51 1.57 2.37 14.06
C ASP A 51 0.69 2.86 12.91
N LYS A 52 1.26 2.96 11.70
CA LYS A 52 0.61 3.42 10.47
C LYS A 52 0.82 2.44 9.33
N LEU A 53 -0.26 2.22 8.58
CA LEU A 53 -0.33 1.37 7.41
C LEU A 53 -0.99 2.15 6.27
N LYS A 54 -0.36 2.11 5.09
CA LYS A 54 -0.99 2.49 3.84
C LYS A 54 -1.09 1.29 2.92
N ILE A 55 -2.21 1.16 2.22
CA ILE A 55 -2.42 0.14 1.19
C ILE A 55 -2.69 0.86 -0.12
N LEU A 56 -1.80 0.69 -1.10
CA LEU A 56 -2.00 1.15 -2.47
C LEU A 56 -2.57 0.00 -3.29
N GLN A 57 -3.72 0.23 -3.90
CA GLN A 57 -4.41 -0.75 -4.73
C GLN A 57 -4.84 -0.08 -6.03
N TRP A 58 -4.52 -0.70 -7.16
CA TRP A 58 -5.17 -0.37 -8.42
C TRP A 58 -6.52 -1.10 -8.53
N ASP A 59 -7.57 -0.40 -8.91
CA ASP A 59 -8.88 -0.99 -9.17
C ASP A 59 -9.61 -0.27 -10.32
N HIS A 60 -10.12 -1.05 -11.27
CA HIS A 60 -10.84 -0.64 -12.49
C HIS A 60 -10.14 0.45 -13.34
N ASN A 61 -10.10 1.70 -12.88
CA ASN A 61 -9.54 2.84 -13.59
C ASN A 61 -8.86 3.85 -12.65
N GLY A 62 -8.44 3.42 -11.46
CA GLY A 62 -7.82 4.34 -10.51
C GLY A 62 -7.14 3.65 -9.35
N PHE A 63 -6.41 4.46 -8.59
CA PHE A 63 -5.76 4.02 -7.37
C PHE A 63 -6.63 4.32 -6.16
N TRP A 64 -6.75 3.34 -5.29
CA TRP A 64 -7.19 3.49 -3.91
C TRP A 64 -5.98 3.57 -2.99
N LEU A 65 -6.07 4.47 -2.01
CA LEU A 65 -5.12 4.55 -0.92
C LEU A 65 -5.85 4.41 0.40
N TYR A 66 -5.78 3.22 0.99
CA TYR A 66 -6.30 3.01 2.33
C TYR A 66 -5.27 3.44 3.35
N TYR A 67 -5.70 4.19 4.36
CA TYR A 67 -4.84 4.62 5.45
C TYR A 67 -5.42 4.21 6.78
N ARG A 68 -4.63 3.48 7.57
CA ARG A 68 -4.98 3.11 8.93
C ARG A 68 -3.87 3.54 9.87
N ARG A 69 -4.25 4.29 10.90
CA ARG A 69 -3.38 4.66 12.02
C ARG A 69 -3.95 4.06 13.30
N LEU A 70 -3.09 3.46 14.10
CA LEU A 70 -3.41 3.03 15.45
C LEU A 70 -3.19 4.21 16.39
N GLU A 71 -4.16 4.50 17.24
CA GLU A 71 -3.98 5.51 18.29
C GLU A 71 -3.13 4.98 19.45
N ARG A 72 -3.03 3.65 19.59
CA ARG A 72 -2.15 2.96 20.54
C ARG A 72 -1.69 1.61 19.98
N GLY A 73 -0.44 1.23 20.26
CA GLY A 73 0.14 -0.04 19.86
C GLY A 73 0.62 -0.07 18.40
N ASN A 74 1.04 -1.26 17.96
CA ASN A 74 1.68 -1.48 16.67
C ASN A 74 0.95 -2.60 15.92
N PHE A 75 1.02 -2.58 14.59
CA PHE A 75 0.65 -3.71 13.75
C PHE A 75 1.64 -4.86 13.97
N HIS A 76 1.11 -6.04 14.29
CA HIS A 76 1.84 -7.29 14.52
C HIS A 76 1.92 -8.14 13.26
#